data_AF-R9U5H7-F1
#
_entry.id   AF-R9U5H7-F1
#
_cell.length_a   1.000
_cell.length_b   1.000
_cell.length_c   1.000
_cell.angle_alpha   90.00
_cell.angle_beta   90.00
_cell.angle_gamma   90.00
#
_symmetry.space_group_name_H-M   'P 1'
#
loop_
_entity.id
_entity.type
_entity.pdbx_description
1 polymer ?
#
loop_
_entity_poly.entity_id
_entity_poly.type
_entity_poly.pdbx_seq_one_letter_code
_entity_poly.pdbx_strand_id
1 'polypeptide(L)'
;MSQNTLKVHDLNEDAEFDENGVEVFDEKALVEEEPSDNDLAEEELLSQGATQRVLDATQLYLGEIGYSPLLTAEEEVYFARRALRGDVASRRRMIESNLRLVVKIARRYGNRGLALLDLIEEGNLGLIRAVEKFDPERGFRFSTYAT
;
A
#
# COMPACT_ATOMS: atom_id res chain seq x y z
N MET A 1 -1.63 -55.00 13.45
CA MET A 1 -2.20 -55.85 12.38
C MET A 1 -3.72 -55.74 12.45
N SER A 2 -4.39 -55.81 11.30
CA SER A 2 -5.85 -55.65 11.08
C SER A 2 -6.30 -54.19 10.89
N GLN A 3 -6.10 -53.61 9.71
CA GLN A 3 -6.91 -53.68 8.48
C GLN A 3 -8.04 -52.63 8.46
N ASN A 4 -7.72 -51.53 7.77
CA ASN A 4 -8.61 -50.48 7.31
C ASN A 4 -9.28 -50.97 6.02
N THR A 5 -10.62 -50.92 5.92
CA THR A 5 -11.33 -51.32 4.69
C THR A 5 -12.26 -50.18 4.27
N LEU A 6 -11.84 -49.44 3.23
CA LEU A 6 -12.69 -48.53 2.47
C LEU A 6 -13.85 -49.31 1.85
N LYS A 7 -15.07 -48.76 1.93
CA LYS A 7 -16.13 -49.05 0.97
C LYS A 7 -16.40 -47.78 0.16
N VAL A 8 -16.12 -47.89 -1.13
CA VAL A 8 -16.49 -46.99 -2.22
C VAL A 8 -17.85 -47.45 -2.78
N HIS A 9 -18.61 -46.51 -3.35
CA HIS A 9 -20.02 -46.59 -3.81
C HIS A 9 -21.01 -46.27 -2.68
N ASP A 10 -21.80 -45.19 -2.75
CA ASP A 10 -22.68 -44.82 -3.86
C ASP A 10 -22.66 -43.31 -4.19
N LEU A 11 -22.29 -42.99 -5.43
CA LEU A 11 -22.68 -41.75 -6.11
C LEU A 11 -23.87 -42.14 -6.98
N ASN A 12 -25.06 -41.61 -6.65
CA ASN A 12 -26.19 -41.28 -7.54
C ASN A 12 -27.48 -41.21 -6.70
N GLU A 13 -27.85 -40.00 -6.30
CA GLU A 13 -29.25 -39.62 -6.07
C GLU A 13 -29.55 -38.46 -7.03
N ASP A 14 -29.97 -38.86 -8.23
CA ASP A 14 -31.06 -38.30 -9.04
C ASP A 14 -31.20 -36.76 -9.12
N ALA A 15 -30.48 -36.18 -10.08
CA ALA A 15 -30.90 -34.92 -10.70
C ALA A 15 -31.93 -35.24 -11.81
N GLU A 16 -33.19 -34.84 -11.61
CA GLU A 16 -34.20 -34.87 -12.67
C GLU A 16 -33.96 -33.71 -13.64
N PHE A 17 -33.77 -34.02 -14.93
CA PHE A 17 -33.60 -33.05 -16.02
C PHE A 17 -34.80 -33.12 -16.97
N ASP A 18 -35.26 -31.96 -17.48
CA ASP A 18 -36.21 -31.90 -18.59
C ASP A 18 -35.50 -31.78 -19.96
N GLU A 19 -36.26 -32.01 -21.03
CA GLU A 19 -35.79 -32.29 -22.40
C GLU A 19 -35.19 -31.08 -23.14
N ASN A 20 -35.11 -29.88 -22.54
CA ASN A 20 -34.63 -28.67 -23.26
C ASN A 20 -33.37 -28.00 -22.72
N GLY A 21 -32.65 -28.61 -21.76
CA GLY A 21 -31.25 -28.24 -21.47
C GLY A 21 -31.01 -26.78 -21.06
N VAL A 22 -32.03 -26.10 -20.54
CA VAL A 22 -31.89 -24.78 -19.90
C VAL A 22 -31.84 -25.03 -18.40
N GLU A 23 -30.73 -24.69 -17.76
CA GLU A 23 -30.67 -24.61 -16.30
C GLU A 23 -31.75 -23.63 -15.85
N VAL A 24 -32.80 -24.13 -15.20
CA VAL A 24 -33.71 -23.28 -14.45
C VAL A 24 -32.93 -22.81 -13.23
N PHE A 25 -32.16 -21.73 -13.41
CA PHE A 25 -31.60 -20.96 -12.31
C PHE A 25 -32.77 -20.44 -11.50
N ASP A 26 -33.03 -21.09 -10.37
CA ASP A 26 -33.95 -20.60 -9.36
C ASP A 26 -33.34 -19.34 -8.74
N GLU A 27 -33.66 -18.19 -9.33
CA GLU A 27 -33.26 -16.84 -8.89
C GLU A 27 -33.66 -16.55 -7.43
N LYS A 28 -34.50 -17.41 -6.83
CA LYS A 28 -35.03 -17.30 -5.47
C LYS A 28 -34.13 -17.86 -4.37
N ALA A 29 -33.02 -18.51 -4.71
CA ALA A 29 -32.08 -19.09 -3.73
C ALA A 29 -30.97 -18.11 -3.29
N LEU A 30 -30.83 -16.95 -3.93
CA LEU A 30 -29.99 -15.86 -3.43
C LEU A 30 -30.82 -15.04 -2.44
N VAL A 31 -30.94 -15.55 -1.22
CA VAL A 31 -31.32 -14.70 -0.09
C VAL A 31 -30.13 -13.78 0.15
N GLU A 32 -30.16 -12.58 -0.43
CA GLU A 32 -29.40 -11.45 0.10
C GLU A 32 -29.98 -11.22 1.50
N GLU A 33 -29.34 -11.81 2.53
CA GLU A 33 -29.63 -11.43 3.90
C GLU A 33 -29.28 -9.96 4.03
N GLU A 34 -30.31 -9.11 4.10
CA GLU A 34 -30.17 -7.71 4.45
C GLU A 34 -29.37 -7.63 5.76
N PRO A 35 -28.24 -6.92 5.79
CA PRO A 35 -27.41 -6.85 6.98
C PRO A 35 -28.28 -6.36 8.15
N SER A 36 -28.22 -7.07 9.27
CA SER A 36 -29.01 -6.67 10.44
C SER A 36 -28.54 -5.32 10.95
N ASP A 37 -29.40 -4.59 11.67
CA ASP A 37 -29.03 -3.30 12.28
C ASP A 37 -27.77 -3.42 13.17
N ASN A 38 -27.53 -4.60 13.76
CA ASN A 38 -26.31 -4.88 14.52
C ASN A 38 -25.08 -5.06 13.62
N ASP A 39 -25.22 -5.73 12.47
CA ASP A 39 -24.12 -5.92 11.51
C ASP A 39 -23.70 -4.57 10.92
N LEU A 40 -24.67 -3.70 10.62
CA LEU A 40 -24.41 -2.33 10.15
C LEU A 40 -23.72 -1.47 11.21
N ALA A 41 -24.14 -1.58 12.48
CA ALA A 41 -23.52 -0.84 13.58
C ALA A 41 -22.10 -1.34 13.89
N GLU A 42 -21.85 -2.65 13.80
CA GLU A 42 -20.51 -3.23 13.95
C GLU A 42 -19.59 -2.82 12.80
N GLU A 43 -20.07 -2.85 11.55
CA GLU A 43 -19.33 -2.39 10.37
C GLU A 43 -18.99 -0.90 10.47
N GLU A 44 -19.94 -0.06 10.89
CA GLU A 44 -19.71 1.38 11.07
C GLU A 44 -18.72 1.66 12.20
N LEU A 45 -18.78 0.92 13.32
CA LEU A 45 -17.81 1.03 14.41
C LEU A 45 -16.40 0.58 14.00
N LEU A 46 -16.30 -0.51 13.22
CA LEU A 46 -15.04 -0.99 12.63
C LEU A 46 -14.46 0.04 11.66
N SER A 47 -15.29 0.67 10.83
CA SER A 47 -14.92 1.74 9.90
C SER A 47 -14.43 3.00 10.64
N GLN A 48 -15.13 3.41 11.70
CA GLN A 48 -14.70 4.51 12.58
C GLN A 48 -13.37 4.19 13.30
N GLY A 49 -13.19 2.95 13.78
CA GLY A 49 -11.94 2.50 14.39
C GLY A 49 -10.78 2.48 13.39
N ALA A 50 -11.02 2.04 12.15
CA ALA A 50 -10.02 2.00 11.08
C ALA A 50 -9.60 3.40 10.66
N THR A 51 -10.55 4.31 10.44
CA THR A 51 -10.28 5.71 10.08
C THR A 51 -9.46 6.41 11.17
N GLN A 52 -9.80 6.23 12.45
CA GLN A 52 -9.03 6.80 13.56
C GLN A 52 -7.58 6.29 13.60
N ARG A 53 -7.34 4.98 13.39
CA ARG A 53 -5.99 4.39 13.33
C ARG A 53 -5.18 4.90 12.13
N VAL A 54 -5.81 5.10 10.98
CA VAL A 54 -5.15 5.64 9.77
C VAL A 54 -4.75 7.10 9.97
N LEU A 55 -5.61 7.89 10.63
CA LEU A 55 -5.29 9.27 10.99
C LEU A 55 -4.07 9.31 11.94
N ASP A 56 -4.01 8.40 12.91
CA ASP A 56 -2.89 8.27 13.84
C ASP A 56 -1.58 7.91 13.11
N ALA A 57 -1.59 6.89 12.25
CA ALA A 57 -0.42 6.49 11.46
C ALA A 57 0.10 7.62 10.54
N THR A 58 -0.81 8.36 9.91
CA THR A 58 -0.45 9.49 9.03
C THR A 58 0.18 10.62 9.84
N GLN A 59 -0.38 10.95 11.00
CA GLN A 59 0.13 12.02 11.86
C GLN A 59 1.51 11.66 12.44
N LEU A 60 1.69 10.42 12.89
CA LEU A 60 2.97 9.91 13.38
C LEU A 60 4.05 10.04 12.30
N TYR A 61 3.80 9.54 11.09
CA TYR A 61 4.74 9.64 9.98
C TYR A 61 5.10 11.08 9.64
N LEU A 62 4.10 11.97 9.50
CA LEU A 62 4.34 13.38 9.18
C LEU A 62 5.12 14.11 10.27
N GLY A 63 4.93 13.72 11.54
CA GLY A 63 5.74 14.19 12.66
C GLY A 63 7.19 13.75 12.54
N GLU A 64 7.43 12.45 12.33
CA GLU A 64 8.77 11.85 12.25
C GLU A 64 9.64 12.48 11.16
N ILE A 65 9.11 12.63 9.94
CA ILE A 65 9.87 13.21 8.82
C ILE A 65 10.18 14.70 9.00
N GLY A 66 9.50 15.36 9.94
CA GLY A 66 9.72 16.77 10.28
C GLY A 66 11.04 17.00 11.04
N TYR A 67 11.58 15.98 11.71
CA TYR A 67 12.79 16.10 12.52
C TYR A 67 14.09 16.07 11.70
N SER A 68 14.04 15.65 10.43
CA SER A 68 15.23 15.63 9.57
C SER A 68 15.50 17.01 8.96
N PRO A 69 16.64 17.66 9.26
CA PRO A 69 16.94 18.97 8.71
C PRO A 69 17.13 18.91 7.20
N LEU A 70 16.70 19.97 6.50
CA LEU A 70 16.90 20.09 5.04
C LEU A 70 18.39 20.23 4.71
N LEU A 71 18.78 19.72 3.54
CA LEU A 71 20.14 19.87 3.03
C LEU A 71 20.28 21.16 2.24
N THR A 72 21.40 21.84 2.45
CA THR A 72 21.90 22.89 1.55
C THR A 72 22.41 22.27 0.24
N ALA A 73 22.63 23.09 -0.78
CA ALA A 73 23.17 22.61 -2.07
C ALA A 73 24.57 21.99 -1.93
N GLU A 74 25.42 22.55 -1.06
CA GLU A 74 26.76 22.02 -0.80
C GLU A 74 26.69 20.68 -0.05
N GLU A 75 25.80 20.55 0.93
CA GLU A 75 25.57 19.29 1.63
C GLU A 75 24.98 18.21 0.73
N GLU A 76 24.07 18.56 -0.19
CA GLU A 76 23.55 17.64 -1.21
C GLU A 76 24.70 17.02 -2.01
N VAL A 77 25.63 17.85 -2.50
CA VAL A 77 26.82 17.39 -3.23
C VAL A 77 27.72 16.52 -2.34
N TYR A 78 27.95 16.94 -1.10
CA TYR A 78 28.80 16.20 -0.15
C TYR A 78 28.26 14.80 0.15
N PHE A 79 27.00 14.70 0.55
CA PHE A 79 26.38 13.41 0.88
C PHE A 79 26.17 12.55 -0.36
N ALA A 80 25.85 13.13 -1.52
CA ALA A 80 25.69 12.39 -2.77
C ALA A 80 26.99 11.68 -3.18
N ARG A 81 28.13 12.39 -3.16
CA ARG A 81 29.44 11.79 -3.48
C ARG A 81 29.78 10.62 -2.58
N ARG A 82 29.45 10.71 -1.29
CA ARG A 82 29.67 9.64 -0.32
C ARG A 82 28.71 8.48 -0.53
N ALA A 83 27.42 8.77 -0.78
CA ALA A 83 26.41 7.77 -1.06
C ALA A 83 26.75 6.93 -2.30
N LEU A 84 27.23 7.55 -3.38
CA LEU A 84 27.70 6.85 -4.59
C LEU A 84 28.91 5.93 -4.34
N ARG A 85 29.71 6.22 -3.30
CA ARG A 85 30.82 5.37 -2.86
C ARG A 85 30.38 4.25 -1.90
N GLY A 86 29.08 4.09 -1.68
CA GLY A 86 28.51 3.05 -0.81
C GLY A 86 28.36 3.46 0.67
N ASP A 87 28.51 4.74 1.01
CA ASP A 87 28.29 5.20 2.38
C ASP A 87 26.79 5.19 2.74
N VAL A 88 26.39 4.17 3.50
CA VAL A 88 25.02 3.95 3.95
C VAL A 88 24.49 5.12 4.79
N ALA A 89 25.33 5.74 5.62
CA ALA A 89 24.90 6.86 6.46
C ALA A 89 24.59 8.10 5.62
N SER A 90 25.41 8.39 4.61
CA SER A 90 25.16 9.48 3.66
C SER A 90 23.92 9.22 2.81
N ARG A 91 23.74 7.99 2.32
CA ARG A 91 22.53 7.59 1.59
C ARG A 91 21.27 7.79 2.44
N ARG A 92 21.29 7.31 3.68
CA ARG A 92 20.20 7.46 4.65
C ARG A 92 19.90 8.93 4.92
N ARG A 93 20.94 9.74 5.17
CA ARG A 93 20.79 11.19 5.39
C ARG A 93 20.12 11.88 4.21
N MET A 94 20.50 11.56 2.98
CA MET A 94 19.86 12.12 1.78
C MET A 94 18.39 11.73 1.67
N ILE A 95 18.05 10.46 1.91
CA ILE A 95 16.66 9.98 1.87
C ILE A 95 15.82 10.72 2.92
N GLU A 96 16.25 10.68 4.19
CA GLU A 96 15.50 11.25 5.31
C GLU A 96 15.27 12.76 5.16
N SER A 97 16.27 13.50 4.65
CA SER A 97 16.15 14.96 4.43
C SER A 97 15.12 15.33 3.37
N ASN A 98 14.77 14.40 2.47
CA ASN A 98 13.93 14.64 1.31
C ASN A 98 12.55 13.97 1.40
N LEU A 99 12.21 13.28 2.49
CA LEU A 99 10.88 12.68 2.68
C LEU A 99 9.75 13.73 2.59
N ARG A 100 10.02 14.97 3.01
CA ARG A 100 9.07 16.10 2.89
C ARG A 100 8.76 16.45 1.43
N LEU A 101 9.72 16.26 0.52
CA LEU A 101 9.50 16.45 -0.92
C LEU A 101 8.52 15.40 -1.45
N VAL A 102 8.67 14.14 -1.03
CA VAL A 102 7.77 13.04 -1.41
C VAL A 102 6.34 13.35 -1.00
N VAL A 103 6.12 13.75 0.25
CA VAL A 103 4.78 14.14 0.75
C VAL A 103 4.20 15.30 -0.07
N LYS A 104 5.01 16.32 -0.40
CA LYS A 104 4.57 17.45 -1.23
C LYS A 104 4.14 17.01 -2.63
N ILE A 105 4.82 16.01 -3.20
CA ILE A 105 4.50 15.45 -4.52
C ILE A 105 3.24 14.58 -4.43
N ALA A 106 3.21 13.61 -3.50
CA ALA A 106 2.11 12.68 -3.28
C ALA A 106 0.76 13.39 -3.06
N ARG A 107 0.75 14.51 -2.31
CA ARG A 107 -0.46 15.33 -2.11
C ARG A 107 -1.12 15.81 -3.41
N ARG A 108 -0.38 15.95 -4.51
CA ARG A 108 -0.94 16.33 -5.83
C ARG A 108 -1.70 15.18 -6.51
N TYR A 109 -1.48 13.95 -6.08
CA TYR A 109 -2.09 12.74 -6.61
C TYR A 109 -3.21 12.19 -5.72
N GLY A 110 -3.54 12.87 -4.62
CA GLY A 110 -4.66 12.50 -3.75
C GLY A 110 -6.02 12.51 -4.47
N ASN A 111 -7.01 11.87 -3.85
CA ASN A 111 -8.39 11.74 -4.35
C ASN A 111 -8.52 11.02 -5.71
N ARG A 112 -7.58 10.13 -6.04
CA ARG A 112 -7.57 9.32 -7.27
C ARG A 112 -7.72 7.82 -7.01
N GLY A 113 -8.32 7.46 -5.88
CA GLY A 113 -8.60 6.06 -5.51
C GLY A 113 -7.50 5.34 -4.70
N LEU A 114 -6.38 6.00 -4.40
CA LEU A 114 -5.34 5.49 -3.49
C LEU A 114 -5.28 6.31 -2.21
N ALA A 115 -4.96 5.66 -1.08
CA ALA A 115 -4.72 6.36 0.17
C ALA A 115 -3.43 7.19 0.07
N LEU A 116 -3.36 8.29 0.83
CA LEU A 116 -2.19 9.16 0.83
C LEU A 116 -0.92 8.41 1.25
N LEU A 117 -1.02 7.50 2.22
CA LEU A 117 0.10 6.69 2.68
C LEU A 117 0.65 5.80 1.56
N ASP A 118 -0.21 5.17 0.76
CA ASP A 118 0.23 4.33 -0.37
C ASP A 118 1.00 5.15 -1.41
N LEU A 119 0.51 6.36 -1.72
CA LEU A 119 1.18 7.29 -2.64
C LEU A 119 2.55 7.74 -2.09
N ILE A 120 2.64 7.93 -0.77
CA ILE A 120 3.89 8.27 -0.10
C ILE A 120 4.87 7.12 -0.18
N GLU A 121 4.44 5.88 0.07
CA GLU A 121 5.31 4.70 0.02
C GLU A 121 5.88 4.46 -1.38
N GLU A 122 5.06 4.52 -2.44
CA GLU A 122 5.59 4.42 -3.81
C GLU A 122 6.54 5.59 -4.14
N GLY A 123 6.21 6.79 -3.66
CA GLY A 123 7.07 7.96 -3.79
C GLY A 123 8.42 7.80 -3.07
N ASN A 124 8.43 7.16 -1.89
CA ASN A 124 9.63 6.86 -1.13
C ASN A 124 10.52 5.85 -1.88
N LEU A 125 9.93 4.84 -2.53
CA LEU A 125 10.67 3.92 -3.42
C LEU A 125 11.27 4.67 -4.63
N GLY A 126 10.54 5.62 -5.21
CA GLY A 126 11.06 6.54 -6.22
C GLY A 126 12.25 7.35 -5.72
N LEU A 127 12.14 7.92 -4.52
CA LEU A 127 13.19 8.72 -3.88
C LEU A 127 14.47 7.92 -3.63
N ILE A 128 14.36 6.70 -3.12
CA ILE A 128 15.51 5.82 -2.88
C ILE A 128 16.28 5.58 -4.18
N ARG A 129 15.56 5.23 -5.26
CA ARG A 129 16.13 5.05 -6.60
C ARG A 129 16.77 6.33 -7.14
N ALA A 130 16.19 7.49 -6.85
CA ALA A 130 16.75 8.79 -7.24
C ALA A 130 18.08 9.07 -6.49
N VAL A 131 18.16 8.79 -5.19
CA VAL A 131 19.41 8.96 -4.42
C VAL A 131 20.52 8.05 -4.96
N GLU A 132 20.20 6.83 -5.37
CA GLU A 132 21.18 5.87 -5.93
C GLU A 132 21.78 6.33 -7.27
N LYS A 133 21.03 7.10 -8.05
CA LYS A 133 21.40 7.50 -9.42
C LYS A 133 21.74 8.98 -9.56
N PHE A 134 21.61 9.75 -8.50
CA PHE A 134 21.86 11.18 -8.53
C PHE A 134 23.35 11.47 -8.76
N ASP A 135 23.62 12.26 -9.79
CA ASP A 135 24.97 12.70 -10.15
C ASP A 135 25.18 14.16 -9.69
N PRO A 136 25.95 14.41 -8.62
CA PRO A 136 26.20 15.75 -8.12
C PRO A 136 27.08 16.60 -9.05
N GLU A 137 27.80 16.01 -10.00
CA GLU A 137 28.71 16.74 -10.89
C GLU A 137 27.95 17.46 -12.02
N ARG A 138 26.67 17.15 -12.23
CA ARG A 138 25.82 17.83 -13.21
C ARG A 138 25.38 19.24 -12.80
N GLY A 139 25.61 19.64 -11.54
CA GLY A 139 25.35 21.00 -11.05
C GLY A 139 23.87 21.36 -10.85
N PHE A 140 22.95 20.41 -10.95
CA PHE A 140 21.52 20.61 -10.65
C PHE A 140 21.21 20.25 -9.19
N ARG A 141 20.19 20.89 -8.60
CA ARG A 141 19.69 20.54 -7.27
C ARG A 141 19.10 19.14 -7.27
N PHE A 142 19.26 18.42 -6.15
CA PHE A 142 18.68 17.09 -5.99
C PHE A 142 17.16 17.09 -6.19
N SER A 143 16.47 18.09 -5.63
CA SER A 143 15.02 18.23 -5.75
C SER A 143 14.52 18.30 -7.20
N THR A 144 15.33 18.88 -8.11
CA THR A 144 15.00 18.99 -9.53
C THR A 144 15.14 17.65 -10.24
N TYR A 145 16.12 16.84 -9.84
CA TYR A 145 16.31 15.50 -10.39
C TYR A 145 15.25 14.50 -9.89
N ALA A 146 14.81 14.66 -8.63
CA ALA A 146 13.89 13.74 -7.95
C ALA A 146 12.39 14.04 -8.17
N THR A 147 12.03 15.10 -8.92
CA THR A 147 10.64 15.49 -9.21
C THR A 147 10.29 15.21 -10.66
#